data_AF-A0A9J6QWW1-F1
#
_entry.id   AF-A0A9J6QWW1-F1
#
_cell.length_a   1.000
_cell.length_b   1.000
_cell.length_c   1.000
_cell.angle_alpha   90.00
_cell.angle_beta   90.00
_cell.angle_gamma   90.00
#
_symmetry.space_group_name_H-M   'P 1'
#
loop_
_entity.id
_entity.type
_entity.pdbx_description
1 polymer ?
#
loop_
_entity_poly.entity_id
_entity_poly.type
_entity_poly.pdbx_seq_one_letter_code
_entity_poly.pdbx_strand_id
1 'polypeptide(L)'
;MLKWKIVEEEYLKFLRENYDSRIPYSDYGKTKYKPFFGKLFELGEMSYISQITSPKARHFHLKNSMDFYKIYDPQNFTRLIGVINLNYMFPSAAVSANLFGKYDCFLEDCRQR
;
A
#
# COMPACT_ATOMS: atom_id res chain seq x y z
N MET A 1 13.07 -0.29 -8.17
CA MET A 1 12.55 0.90 -7.48
C MET A 1 11.13 0.61 -7.02
N LEU A 2 10.77 0.97 -5.78
CA LEU A 2 9.39 0.80 -5.28
C LEU A 2 8.45 1.76 -6.02
N LYS A 3 7.29 1.25 -6.45
CA LYS A 3 6.25 2.00 -7.17
C LYS A 3 4.93 1.90 -6.42
N TRP A 4 4.12 2.96 -6.54
CA TRP A 4 2.73 2.95 -6.10
C TRP A 4 1.90 2.06 -7.01
N LYS A 5 0.88 1.41 -6.44
CA LYS A 5 -0.05 0.52 -7.13
C LYS A 5 -1.46 0.75 -6.59
N ILE A 6 -2.44 0.72 -7.47
CA ILE A 6 -3.84 0.56 -7.10
C ILE A 6 -4.22 -0.89 -7.41
N VAL A 7 -5.05 -1.47 -6.56
CA VAL A 7 -5.49 -2.86 -6.66
C VAL A 7 -7.01 -2.85 -6.76
N GLU A 8 -7.56 -3.65 -7.66
CA GLU A 8 -9.01 -3.79 -7.86
C GLU A 8 -9.71 -4.26 -6.59
N GLU A 9 -10.84 -3.65 -6.26
CA GLU A 9 -11.59 -3.94 -5.03
C GLU A 9 -12.15 -5.35 -5.05
N GLU A 10 -12.52 -5.88 -6.22
CA GLU A 10 -12.99 -7.25 -6.40
C GLU A 10 -11.92 -8.27 -5.98
N TYR A 11 -10.66 -8.03 -6.33
CA TYR A 11 -9.55 -8.89 -5.91
C TYR A 11 -9.30 -8.79 -4.40
N LEU A 12 -9.33 -7.58 -3.83
CA LEU A 12 -9.19 -7.40 -2.39
C LEU A 12 -10.35 -8.05 -1.63
N LYS A 13 -11.57 -7.99 -2.16
CA LYS A 13 -12.75 -8.66 -1.63
C LYS A 13 -12.57 -10.17 -1.65
N PHE A 14 -12.12 -10.73 -2.77
CA PHE A 14 -11.81 -12.15 -2.87
C PHE A 14 -10.79 -12.58 -1.80
N LEU A 15 -9.70 -11.82 -1.62
CA LEU A 15 -8.71 -12.11 -0.57
C LEU A 15 -9.29 -12.03 0.85
N ARG A 16 -10.13 -11.03 1.13
CA ARG A 16 -10.80 -10.89 2.44
C ARG A 16 -11.74 -12.04 2.76
N GLU A 17 -12.52 -12.47 1.78
CA GLU A 17 -13.56 -13.47 1.97
C GLU A 17 -12.99 -14.89 2.05
N ASN A 18 -11.89 -15.17 1.35
CA ASN A 18 -11.36 -16.53 1.23
C ASN A 18 -10.09 -16.80 2.06
N TYR A 19 -9.34 -15.78 2.47
CA TYR A 19 -8.02 -15.99 3.07
C TYR A 19 -7.76 -15.15 4.34
N ASP A 20 -7.89 -13.83 4.27
CA ASP A 20 -7.56 -12.95 5.40
C ASP A 20 -8.48 -11.72 5.46
N SER A 21 -9.37 -11.71 6.44
CA SER A 21 -10.33 -10.62 6.67
C SER A 21 -9.69 -9.28 7.02
N ARG A 22 -8.38 -9.24 7.31
CA ARG A 22 -7.62 -8.03 7.66
C ARG A 22 -7.10 -7.28 6.42
N ILE A 23 -7.26 -7.85 5.23
CA ILE A 23 -6.92 -7.18 3.96
C ILE A 23 -7.73 -5.87 3.88
N PRO A 24 -7.09 -4.74 3.51
CA PRO A 24 -7.78 -3.46 3.49
C PRO A 24 -8.78 -3.35 2.33
N TYR A 25 -9.76 -2.47 2.50
CA TYR A 25 -10.54 -1.93 1.39
C TYR A 25 -9.68 -0.93 0.60
N SER A 26 -9.87 -0.84 -0.71
CA SER A 26 -9.28 0.19 -1.57
C SER A 26 -10.19 1.40 -1.74
N ASP A 27 -11.50 1.18 -1.73
CA ASP A 27 -12.53 2.22 -1.85
C ASP A 27 -12.89 2.80 -0.47
N TYR A 28 -12.53 4.07 -0.25
CA TYR A 28 -12.94 4.86 0.92
C TYR A 28 -13.86 6.03 0.53
N GLY A 29 -14.57 5.89 -0.59
CA GLY A 29 -15.47 6.88 -1.17
C GLY A 29 -14.95 7.44 -2.49
N LYS A 30 -15.81 8.20 -3.19
CA LYS A 30 -15.61 8.68 -4.58
C LYS A 30 -14.28 9.41 -4.87
N THR A 31 -13.60 9.91 -3.85
CA THR A 31 -12.37 10.71 -3.98
C THR A 31 -11.16 10.11 -3.27
N LYS A 32 -11.29 8.94 -2.64
CA LYS A 32 -10.25 8.37 -1.77
C LYS A 32 -9.94 6.93 -2.16
N TYR A 33 -8.79 6.75 -2.79
CA TYR A 33 -8.19 5.44 -3.04
C TYR A 33 -7.08 5.17 -2.05
N LYS A 34 -6.98 3.90 -1.63
CA LYS A 34 -5.86 3.46 -0.82
C LYS A 34 -4.69 3.04 -1.71
N PRO A 35 -3.55 3.74 -1.68
CA PRO A 35 -2.39 3.34 -2.45
C PRO A 35 -1.68 2.17 -1.77
N PHE A 36 -1.29 1.20 -2.58
CA PHE A 36 -0.37 0.13 -2.22
C PHE A 36 1.01 0.44 -2.80
N PHE A 37 2.04 -0.21 -2.30
CA PHE A 37 3.39 -0.05 -2.83
C PHE A 37 4.11 -1.39 -2.92
N GLY A 38 5.04 -1.47 -3.86
CA GLY A 38 5.85 -2.65 -4.11
C GLY A 38 6.61 -2.52 -5.43
N LYS A 39 7.26 -3.58 -5.91
CA LYS A 39 7.29 -4.95 -5.37
C LYS A 39 8.23 -5.07 -4.18
N LEU A 40 7.77 -5.73 -3.10
CA LEU A 40 8.59 -6.03 -1.92
C LEU A 40 9.53 -7.21 -2.19
N PHE A 41 8.97 -8.33 -2.65
CA PHE A 41 9.70 -9.51 -3.13
C PHE A 41 8.87 -10.30 -4.13
N GLU A 42 9.52 -11.21 -4.85
CA GLU A 42 8.92 -12.12 -5.81
C GLU A 42 8.78 -13.53 -5.22
N LEU A 43 7.69 -14.22 -5.55
CA LEU A 43 7.59 -15.67 -5.35
C LEU A 43 6.89 -16.27 -6.58
N GLY A 44 7.68 -16.84 -7.49
CA GLY A 44 7.19 -17.24 -8.82
C GLY A 44 6.63 -16.04 -9.58
N GLU A 45 5.41 -16.18 -10.13
CA GLU A 45 4.72 -15.13 -10.89
C GLU A 45 3.99 -14.09 -10.01
N MET A 46 4.08 -14.24 -8.68
CA MET A 46 3.43 -13.36 -7.73
C MET A 46 4.37 -12.28 -7.21
N SER A 47 3.79 -11.10 -7.01
CA SER A 47 4.47 -9.96 -6.44
C SER A 47 3.85 -9.53 -5.14
N TYR A 48 4.62 -9.55 -4.06
CA TYR A 48 4.11 -9.09 -2.77
C TYR A 48 4.13 -7.57 -2.70
N ILE A 49 3.00 -7.03 -2.27
CA ILE A 49 2.76 -5.60 -2.10
C ILE A 49 2.23 -5.35 -0.70
N SER A 50 2.44 -4.13 -0.19
CA SER A 50 1.91 -3.71 1.10
C SER A 50 1.31 -2.31 1.00
N GLN A 51 0.77 -1.84 2.11
CA GLN A 51 0.05 -0.58 2.25
C GLN A 51 0.82 0.36 3.17
N ILE A 52 0.70 1.67 2.91
CA ILE A 52 1.09 2.69 3.86
C ILE A 52 -0.16 3.16 4.60
N THR A 53 -0.06 3.27 5.92
CA THR A 53 -1.13 3.77 6.76
C THR A 53 -0.71 5.08 7.39
N SER A 54 -1.63 6.04 7.45
CA SER A 54 -1.42 7.29 8.19
C SER A 54 -1.14 7.02 9.68
N PRO A 55 -0.41 7.91 10.37
CA PRO A 55 -0.16 7.81 11.79
C PRO A 55 -1.48 7.73 12.59
N LYS A 56 -1.52 6.85 13.60
CA LYS A 56 -2.62 6.74 14.56
C LYS A 56 -2.03 6.78 15.97
N ALA A 57 -2.81 7.14 16.97
CA ALA A 57 -2.35 7.25 18.37
C ALA A 57 -1.54 6.02 18.83
N ARG A 58 -1.98 4.81 18.49
CA ARG A 58 -1.26 3.57 18.82
C ARG A 58 0.16 3.49 18.21
N HIS A 59 0.36 4.06 17.02
CA HIS A 59 1.64 3.95 16.30
C HIS A 59 2.77 4.72 16.99
N PHE A 60 2.46 5.75 17.77
CA PHE A 60 3.48 6.48 18.52
C PHE A 60 4.14 5.60 19.58
N HIS A 61 3.39 4.67 20.16
CA HIS A 61 3.83 3.74 21.21
C HIS A 61 4.51 2.47 20.67
N LEU A 62 4.21 2.07 19.43
CA LEU A 62 4.84 0.91 18.80
C LEU A 62 6.31 1.21 18.48
N LYS A 63 7.18 0.21 18.60
CA LYS A 63 8.59 0.31 18.16
C LYS A 63 8.73 -0.20 16.73
N ASN A 64 9.79 0.21 16.04
CA ASN A 64 10.14 -0.42 14.77
C ASN A 64 10.55 -1.89 15.03
N SER A 65 10.16 -2.75 14.11
CA SER A 65 10.49 -4.18 14.08
C SER A 65 10.69 -4.63 12.63
N MET A 66 11.07 -5.88 12.43
CA MET A 66 11.31 -6.44 11.09
C MET A 66 10.08 -6.34 10.17
N ASP A 67 8.89 -6.35 10.74
CA ASP A 67 7.57 -6.34 10.09
C ASP A 67 6.80 -5.01 10.25
N PHE A 68 7.34 -4.04 11.00
CA PHE A 68 6.68 -2.75 11.23
C PHE A 68 7.68 -1.59 11.20
N TYR A 69 7.44 -0.65 10.30
CA TYR A 69 8.33 0.49 10.08
C TYR A 69 7.58 1.81 10.16
N LYS A 70 8.10 2.73 10.97
CA LYS A 70 7.68 4.12 11.00
C LYS A 70 8.39 4.91 9.90
N ILE A 71 7.61 5.73 9.18
CA ILE A 71 8.10 6.66 8.17
C ILE A 71 8.05 8.06 8.77
N TYR A 72 9.21 8.69 8.89
CA TYR A 72 9.35 10.05 9.38
C TYR A 72 9.60 11.03 8.22
N ASP A 73 9.24 12.29 8.42
CA ASP A 73 9.54 13.37 7.49
C ASP A 73 11.07 13.54 7.38
N PRO A 74 11.67 13.50 6.19
CA PRO A 74 13.12 13.66 6.02
C PRO A 74 13.63 15.04 6.45
N GLN A 75 12.76 16.06 6.46
CA GLN A 75 13.11 17.41 6.95
C GLN A 75 12.86 17.56 8.45
N ASN A 76 12.02 16.70 9.05
CA ASN A 76 11.70 16.71 10.47
C ASN A 76 11.53 15.29 11.02
N PHE A 77 12.62 14.71 11.53
CA PHE A 77 12.65 13.33 12.05
C PHE A 77 11.79 13.08 13.29
N THR A 78 11.16 14.11 13.88
CA THR A 78 10.18 13.94 14.96
C THR A 78 8.75 13.74 14.44
N ARG A 79 8.49 14.17 13.19
CA ARG A 79 7.17 14.11 12.58
C ARG A 79 6.97 12.76 11.89
N LEU A 80 6.16 11.92 12.52
CA LEU A 80 5.68 10.66 11.94
C LEU A 80 4.69 10.97 10.81
N ILE A 81 4.99 10.58 9.57
CA ILE A 81 4.14 10.82 8.39
C ILE A 81 3.40 9.58 7.91
N GLY A 82 3.86 8.39 8.33
CA GLY A 82 3.20 7.14 7.98
C GLY A 82 3.81 5.94 8.68
N VAL A 83 3.17 4.79 8.51
CA VAL A 83 3.71 3.50 8.94
C VAL A 83 3.48 2.44 7.87
N ILE A 84 4.41 1.50 7.79
CA ILE A 84 4.32 0.27 6.99
C ILE A 84 4.14 -0.88 7.97
N ASN A 85 3.16 -1.74 7.70
CA ASN A 85 2.98 -2.99 8.44
C ASN A 85 2.98 -4.14 7.44
N LEU A 86 4.07 -4.89 7.43
CA LEU A 86 4.30 -6.02 6.53
C LEU A 86 3.44 -7.23 6.88
N ASN A 87 2.86 -7.31 8.09
CA ASN A 87 1.89 -8.37 8.42
C ASN A 87 0.62 -8.33 7.58
N TYR A 88 0.36 -7.20 6.90
CA TYR A 88 -0.78 -7.02 6.00
C TYR A 88 -0.36 -6.97 4.52
N MET A 89 0.81 -7.51 4.18
CA MET A 89 1.19 -7.68 2.79
C MET A 89 0.41 -8.84 2.16
N PHE A 90 0.18 -8.76 0.85
CA PHE A 90 -0.54 -9.80 0.12
C PHE A 90 0.03 -9.96 -1.31
N PRO A 91 -0.16 -11.13 -1.93
CA PRO A 91 0.28 -11.36 -3.29
C PRO A 91 -0.61 -10.58 -4.28
N SER A 92 0.03 -9.98 -5.28
CA SER A 92 -0.60 -9.39 -6.45
C SER A 92 0.00 -10.04 -7.69
N ALA A 93 -0.86 -10.53 -8.59
CA ALA A 93 -0.43 -11.11 -9.86
C ALA A 93 0.35 -10.07 -10.66
N ALA A 94 1.49 -10.45 -11.26
CA ALA A 94 2.31 -9.54 -12.06
C ALA A 94 1.54 -8.91 -13.23
N VAL A 95 0.54 -9.63 -13.77
CA VAL A 95 -0.25 -9.23 -14.93
C VAL A 95 -1.16 -8.04 -14.66
N SER A 96 -1.80 -7.95 -13.47
CA SER A 96 -2.70 -6.82 -13.17
C SER A 96 -1.97 -5.52 -12.85
N ALA A 97 -0.68 -5.60 -12.50
CA ALA A 97 0.15 -4.42 -12.24
C ALA A 97 0.58 -3.67 -13.52
N ASN A 98 0.51 -4.31 -14.69
CA ASN A 98 0.92 -3.70 -15.97
C ASN A 98 -0.21 -2.97 -16.71
N LEU A 99 -1.46 -3.04 -16.22
CA LEU A 99 -2.58 -2.25 -16.76
C LEU A 99 -2.43 -0.73 -16.48
N PHE A 100 -1.43 -0.31 -15.69
CA PHE A 100 -1.16 1.09 -15.33
C PHE A 100 -0.49 1.94 -16.41
N GLY A 101 -0.03 1.37 -17.53
CA GLY A 101 0.44 2.18 -18.67
C GLY A 101 -0.61 3.19 -19.17
N LYS A 102 -1.88 3.00 -18.80
CA LYS A 102 -3.00 3.89 -19.14
C LYS A 102 -3.38 4.91 -18.05
N TYR A 103 -2.95 4.72 -16.80
CA TYR A 103 -3.32 5.58 -15.65
C TYR A 103 -2.14 6.32 -15.02
N ASP A 104 -0.89 6.07 -15.44
CA ASP A 104 0.27 6.89 -15.05
C ASP A 104 0.03 8.37 -15.38
N CYS A 105 -0.68 8.68 -16.47
CA CYS A 105 -1.09 10.04 -16.83
C CYS A 105 -1.94 10.72 -15.76
N PHE A 106 -2.73 9.97 -14.97
CA PHE A 106 -3.63 10.55 -13.96
C PHE A 106 -2.90 10.91 -12.65
N LEU A 107 -1.84 10.17 -12.32
CA LEU A 107 -1.01 10.44 -11.13
C LEU A 107 0.01 11.55 -11.37
N GLU A 108 0.50 11.73 -12.60
CA GLU A 108 1.29 12.91 -12.96
C GLU A 108 0.46 14.20 -12.88
N ASP A 109 -0.82 14.15 -13.27
CA ASP A 109 -1.74 15.29 -13.17
C ASP A 109 -2.01 15.73 -11.72
N CYS A 110 -2.00 14.78 -10.77
CA CYS A 110 -2.16 15.06 -9.34
C CYS A 110 -0.90 15.67 -8.70
N ARG A 111 0.27 15.64 -9.35
CA ARG A 111 1.48 16.34 -8.88
C ARG A 111 1.52 17.81 -9.30
N GLN A 112 0.61 18.25 -10.16
CA GLN A 112 0.55 19.63 -10.67
C GLN A 112 -0.51 20.50 -9.99
N ARG A 113 -1.06 20.09 -8.84
CA ARG A 113 -1.98 20.91 -8.03
C ARG A 113 -1.52 21.02 -6.58
#